data_AF-A0A822A9R7-F1
#
_entry.id   AF-A0A822A9R7-F1
#
_cell.length_a   1.000
_cell.length_b   1.000
_cell.length_c   1.000
_cell.angle_alpha   90.00
_cell.angle_beta   90.00
_cell.angle_gamma   90.00
#
_symmetry.space_group_name_H-M   'P 1'
#
loop_
_entity.id
_entity.type
_entity.pdbx_description
1 polymer ?
#
loop_
_entity_poly.entity_id
_entity_poly.type
_entity_poly.pdbx_seq_one_letter_code
_entity_poly.pdbx_strand_id
1 'polypeptide(L)'
;TTSPKLKLENNQLYKTLHQLLILLHERNSRKSFTPDSHWLIREVKSSSSFMADLERDDSCALYLLEQIPHILTFKDRVKILQMFIEHDKEKECSEVSPLRHHSRNYYEIHRTNLFGDAFRALQNASSTIWKNTIRISFINQQGLAEAGIDQNGIFKEFIQEVTRQAFDPAFNLFKVTENRTLYPSPISDRTENYLYLFNFIGKILGKAVYEQIVLDIELAPFFLRHFISRKNLNYSCFDDLMFLDRDLYNNLNFIKHYDGDVSSLTLTYSIDEDVLGEMVTYDIIPCGRHINVTNDD
;
A
#
# COMPACT_ATOMS: atom_id res chain seq x y z
N THR A 1 -6.50 24.06 -27.89
CA THR A 1 -6.48 22.64 -28.32
C THR A 1 -6.54 21.78 -27.06
N THR A 2 -7.49 20.85 -26.95
CA THR A 2 -7.54 19.90 -25.82
C THR A 2 -6.24 19.12 -25.72
N SER A 3 -5.71 18.97 -24.50
CA SER A 3 -4.46 18.22 -24.29
C SER A 3 -4.60 16.78 -24.81
N PRO A 4 -3.53 16.15 -25.31
CA PRO A 4 -3.57 14.76 -25.74
C PRO A 4 -4.17 13.81 -24.70
N LYS A 5 -3.86 14.06 -23.41
CA LYS A 5 -4.45 13.37 -22.24
C LYS A 5 -5.98 13.48 -22.22
N LEU A 6 -6.52 14.69 -22.30
CA LEU A 6 -7.98 14.93 -22.30
C LEU A 6 -8.70 14.28 -23.50
N LYS A 7 -8.02 14.10 -24.63
CA LYS A 7 -8.60 13.42 -25.80
C LYS A 7 -8.68 11.90 -25.59
N LEU A 8 -7.66 11.30 -24.97
CA LEU A 8 -7.63 9.87 -24.66
C LEU A 8 -8.61 9.52 -23.54
N GLU A 9 -8.66 10.34 -22.49
CA GLU A 9 -9.58 10.16 -21.35
C GLU A 9 -11.05 10.30 -21.71
N ASN A 10 -11.40 10.90 -22.84
CA ASN A 10 -12.79 10.97 -23.33
C ASN A 10 -13.11 9.91 -24.39
N ASN A 11 -12.13 9.10 -24.80
CA ASN A 11 -12.31 8.09 -25.82
C ASN A 11 -12.74 6.75 -25.19
N GLN A 12 -13.97 6.33 -25.44
CA GLN A 12 -14.53 5.09 -24.89
C GLN A 12 -13.79 3.83 -25.38
N LEU A 13 -13.34 3.81 -26.64
CA LEU A 13 -12.57 2.69 -27.19
C LEU A 13 -11.23 2.58 -26.46
N TYR A 14 -10.54 3.70 -26.24
CA TYR A 14 -9.29 3.73 -25.47
C TYR A 14 -9.49 3.18 -24.06
N LYS A 15 -10.52 3.66 -23.33
CA LYS A 15 -10.83 3.17 -21.98
C LYS A 15 -11.05 1.66 -21.95
N THR A 16 -11.83 1.15 -22.90
CA THR A 16 -12.16 -0.28 -22.98
C THR A 16 -10.91 -1.12 -23.26
N LEU A 17 -10.08 -0.69 -24.20
CA LEU A 17 -8.82 -1.39 -24.55
C LEU A 17 -7.80 -1.32 -23.42
N HIS A 18 -7.66 -0.16 -22.77
CA HIS A 18 -6.79 0.02 -21.62
C HIS A 18 -7.24 -0.87 -20.46
N GLN A 19 -8.53 -0.90 -20.15
CA GLN A 19 -9.08 -1.79 -19.14
C GLN A 19 -8.80 -3.26 -19.44
N LEU A 20 -9.02 -3.71 -20.68
CA LEU A 20 -8.70 -5.07 -21.10
C LEU A 20 -7.20 -5.37 -20.94
N LEU A 21 -6.33 -4.44 -21.33
CA LEU A 21 -4.88 -4.57 -21.18
C LEU A 21 -4.48 -4.77 -19.70
N ILE A 22 -5.02 -3.94 -18.79
CA ILE A 22 -4.76 -4.06 -17.36
C ILE A 22 -5.25 -5.41 -16.82
N LEU A 23 -6.44 -5.86 -17.19
CA LEU A 23 -6.98 -7.15 -16.77
C LEU A 23 -6.10 -8.33 -17.25
N LEU A 24 -5.63 -8.28 -18.50
CA LEU A 24 -4.74 -9.30 -19.04
C LEU A 24 -3.39 -9.30 -18.33
N HIS A 25 -2.81 -8.13 -18.08
CA HIS A 25 -1.55 -7.99 -17.36
C HIS A 25 -1.67 -8.49 -15.90
N GLU A 26 -2.73 -8.11 -15.20
CA GLU A 26 -3.00 -8.57 -13.83
C GLU A 26 -3.17 -10.09 -13.77
N ARG A 27 -3.93 -10.67 -14.72
CA ARG A 27 -4.06 -12.12 -14.83
C ARG A 27 -2.70 -12.79 -15.07
N ASN A 28 -1.89 -12.24 -15.98
CA ASN A 28 -0.56 -12.78 -16.26
C ASN A 28 0.37 -12.69 -15.04
N SER A 29 0.24 -11.62 -14.25
CA SER A 29 1.01 -11.41 -13.02
C SER A 29 0.66 -12.44 -11.93
N ARG A 30 -0.57 -12.96 -11.91
CA ARG A 30 -0.98 -14.05 -11.00
C ARG A 30 -0.58 -15.42 -11.52
N LYS A 31 -0.82 -15.66 -12.81
CA LYS A 31 -0.51 -16.92 -13.49
C LYS A 31 0.04 -16.61 -14.87
N SER A 32 1.35 -16.73 -15.01
CA SER A 32 2.03 -16.41 -16.26
C SER A 32 1.51 -17.26 -17.42
N PHE A 33 1.15 -16.61 -18.51
CA PHE A 33 0.75 -17.22 -19.79
C PHE A 33 1.47 -16.57 -20.99
N THR A 34 2.36 -15.60 -20.75
CA THR A 34 3.25 -15.00 -21.75
C THR A 34 4.70 -14.99 -21.26
N PRO A 35 5.70 -14.87 -22.15
CA PRO A 35 7.10 -14.72 -21.73
C PRO A 35 7.33 -13.47 -20.88
N ASP A 36 8.35 -13.49 -20.00
CA ASP A 36 8.65 -12.38 -19.08
C ASP A 36 8.87 -11.02 -19.76
N SER A 37 9.35 -11.02 -21.01
CA SER A 37 9.59 -9.81 -21.79
C SER A 37 8.37 -9.33 -22.60
N HIS A 38 7.24 -10.04 -22.56
CA HIS A 38 6.08 -9.76 -23.43
C HIS A 38 5.53 -8.34 -23.24
N TRP A 39 5.50 -7.87 -22.00
CA TRP A 39 4.91 -6.60 -21.63
C TRP A 39 5.87 -5.42 -21.77
N LEU A 40 7.18 -5.68 -21.98
CA LEU A 40 8.22 -4.66 -21.97
C LEU A 40 8.36 -3.98 -23.33
N ILE A 41 8.44 -2.65 -23.35
CA ILE A 41 8.66 -1.86 -24.58
C ILE A 41 10.13 -1.44 -24.63
N ARG A 42 10.84 -1.88 -25.67
CA ARG A 42 12.32 -1.74 -25.79
C ARG A 42 12.76 -0.28 -25.95
N GLU A 43 11.87 0.55 -26.47
CA GLU A 43 12.06 1.97 -26.76
C GLU A 43 12.04 2.84 -25.48
N VAL A 44 11.49 2.33 -24.37
CA VAL A 44 11.23 3.09 -23.12
C VAL A 44 12.31 2.81 -22.05
N LYS A 45 13.51 2.37 -22.45
CA LYS A 45 14.61 2.05 -21.50
C LYS A 45 15.12 3.29 -20.76
N SER A 46 15.70 3.11 -19.56
CA SER A 46 16.31 4.19 -18.76
C SER A 46 17.43 5.00 -19.44
N SER A 47 17.91 4.59 -20.62
CA SER A 47 18.90 5.33 -21.41
C SER A 47 18.30 5.98 -22.67
N SER A 48 16.97 6.03 -22.79
CA SER A 48 16.26 6.54 -23.97
C SER A 48 15.73 7.97 -23.78
N SER A 49 15.16 8.53 -24.85
CA SER A 49 14.48 9.83 -24.81
C SER A 49 13.38 9.90 -23.74
N PHE A 50 12.78 8.77 -23.37
CA PHE A 50 11.70 8.72 -22.40
C PHE A 50 12.09 9.23 -21.00
N MET A 51 13.30 8.91 -20.52
CA MET A 51 13.77 9.46 -19.25
C MET A 51 13.97 10.97 -19.32
N ALA A 52 14.54 11.46 -20.42
CA ALA A 52 14.71 12.89 -20.64
C ALA A 52 13.36 13.62 -20.77
N ASP A 53 12.34 12.94 -21.30
CA ASP A 53 10.97 13.47 -21.36
C ASP A 53 10.35 13.51 -19.95
N LEU A 54 10.55 12.48 -19.12
CA LEU A 54 10.11 12.48 -17.71
C LEU A 54 10.80 13.57 -16.88
N GLU A 55 12.11 13.78 -17.05
CA GLU A 55 12.87 14.84 -16.37
C GLU A 55 12.37 16.25 -16.74
N ARG A 56 11.75 16.40 -17.92
CA ARG A 56 11.15 17.65 -18.40
C ARG A 56 9.67 17.77 -18.07
N ASP A 57 9.13 16.90 -17.22
CA ASP A 57 7.71 16.82 -16.87
C ASP A 57 6.82 16.69 -18.14
N ASP A 58 7.26 15.95 -19.15
CA ASP A 58 6.48 15.74 -20.37
C ASP A 58 5.15 15.04 -20.06
N SER A 59 4.07 15.68 -20.49
CA SER A 59 2.71 15.22 -20.19
C SER A 59 2.37 13.84 -20.76
N CYS A 60 2.98 13.44 -21.89
CA CYS A 60 2.74 12.15 -22.50
C CYS A 60 3.52 11.06 -21.76
N ALA A 61 4.78 11.31 -21.45
CA ALA A 61 5.62 10.39 -20.69
C ALA A 61 5.03 10.10 -19.30
N LEU A 62 4.59 11.15 -18.59
CA LEU A 62 3.91 11.02 -17.29
C LEU A 62 2.59 10.25 -17.41
N TYR A 63 1.83 10.46 -18.49
CA TYR A 63 0.59 9.72 -18.72
C TYR A 63 0.84 8.22 -18.97
N LEU A 64 1.85 7.86 -19.76
CA LEU A 64 2.21 6.46 -19.98
C LEU A 64 2.68 5.78 -18.69
N LEU A 65 3.47 6.48 -17.87
CA LEU A 65 3.89 5.99 -16.57
C LEU A 65 2.71 5.77 -15.61
N GLU A 66 1.72 6.67 -15.65
CA GLU A 66 0.51 6.58 -14.83
C GLU A 66 -0.39 5.41 -15.27
N GLN A 67 -0.59 5.24 -16.58
CA GLN A 67 -1.58 4.30 -17.13
C GLN A 67 -1.05 2.89 -17.35
N ILE A 68 0.21 2.74 -17.77
CA ILE A 68 0.79 1.44 -18.16
C ILE A 68 2.24 1.29 -17.66
N PRO A 69 2.52 1.45 -16.36
CA PRO A 69 3.90 1.37 -15.84
C PRO A 69 4.57 0.01 -16.07
N HIS A 70 3.80 -1.05 -16.33
CA HIS A 70 4.32 -2.41 -16.57
C HIS A 70 5.12 -2.56 -17.87
N ILE A 71 5.10 -1.56 -18.75
CA ILE A 71 5.96 -1.52 -19.94
C ILE A 71 7.45 -1.33 -19.62
N LEU A 72 7.73 -0.90 -18.38
CA LEU A 72 9.06 -0.68 -17.84
C LEU A 72 9.46 -1.85 -16.95
N THR A 73 10.76 -2.15 -16.94
CA THR A 73 11.29 -3.11 -15.97
C THR A 73 11.10 -2.60 -14.55
N PHE A 74 11.05 -3.50 -13.56
CA PHE A 74 11.02 -3.10 -12.15
C PHE A 74 12.21 -2.18 -11.81
N LYS A 75 13.41 -2.52 -12.29
CA LYS A 75 14.62 -1.73 -12.08
C LYS A 75 14.50 -0.30 -12.62
N ASP A 76 13.91 -0.13 -13.80
CA ASP A 76 13.75 1.19 -14.41
C ASP A 76 12.68 2.00 -13.69
N ARG A 77 11.59 1.38 -13.23
CA ARG A 77 10.59 2.04 -12.38
C ARG A 77 11.15 2.50 -11.04
N VAL A 78 12.03 1.72 -10.41
CA VAL A 78 12.72 2.11 -9.18
C VAL A 78 13.60 3.34 -9.42
N LYS A 79 14.35 3.36 -10.52
CA LYS A 79 15.16 4.54 -10.89
C LYS A 79 14.32 5.80 -11.13
N ILE A 80 13.18 5.66 -11.80
CA ILE A 80 12.25 6.77 -12.03
C ILE A 80 11.69 7.28 -10.70
N LEU A 81 11.32 6.38 -9.78
CA LEU A 81 10.86 6.76 -8.44
C LEU A 81 11.95 7.52 -7.68
N GLN A 82 13.20 7.02 -7.69
CA GLN A 82 14.34 7.69 -7.06
C GLN A 82 14.52 9.09 -7.65
N MET A 83 14.60 9.21 -8.98
CA MET A 83 14.69 10.50 -9.68
C MET A 83 13.62 11.50 -9.22
N PHE A 84 12.35 11.08 -9.08
CA PHE A 84 11.30 11.96 -8.57
C PHE A 84 11.48 12.34 -7.09
N ILE A 85 11.97 11.44 -6.25
CA ILE A 85 12.31 11.73 -4.85
C ILE A 85 13.46 12.73 -4.76
N GLU A 86 14.52 12.56 -5.55
CA GLU A 86 15.65 13.51 -5.60
C GLU A 86 15.19 14.91 -6.03
N HIS A 87 14.39 15.01 -7.09
CA HIS A 87 13.84 16.30 -7.54
C HIS A 87 12.92 16.94 -6.49
N ASP A 88 12.12 16.15 -5.76
CA ASP A 88 11.30 16.65 -4.65
C ASP A 88 12.16 17.17 -3.49
N LYS A 89 13.25 16.47 -3.13
CA LYS A 89 14.22 16.90 -2.11
C LYS A 89 14.91 18.21 -2.48
N GLU A 90 15.29 18.39 -3.75
CA GLU A 90 15.92 19.62 -4.26
C GLU A 90 14.98 20.83 -4.18
N LYS A 91 13.69 20.63 -4.49
CA LYS A 91 12.65 21.66 -4.38
C LYS A 91 12.48 22.13 -2.93
N GLU A 92 12.31 21.20 -2.00
CA GLU A 92 12.12 21.53 -0.58
C GLU A 92 13.36 22.21 0.03
N CYS A 93 14.57 21.86 -0.42
CA CYS A 93 15.81 22.50 0.02
C CYS A 93 15.97 23.96 -0.51
N SER A 94 15.39 24.25 -1.67
CA SER A 94 15.51 25.57 -2.33
C SER A 94 14.52 26.60 -1.79
N GLU A 95 13.37 26.17 -1.27
CA GLU A 95 12.30 27.05 -0.78
C GLU A 95 12.50 27.58 0.66
N VAL A 96 13.50 27.07 1.40
CA VAL A 96 13.68 27.37 2.83
C VAL A 96 15.10 27.86 3.15
N SER A 97 15.22 28.99 3.87
CA SER A 97 16.53 29.54 4.26
C SER A 97 17.34 28.59 5.17
N PRO A 98 18.65 28.37 4.91
CA PRO A 98 19.48 27.37 5.58
C PRO A 98 19.61 27.52 7.11
N LEU A 99 19.34 28.72 7.64
CA LEU A 99 19.40 29.02 9.07
C LEU A 99 18.20 28.49 9.88
N ARG A 100 17.11 28.04 9.23
CA ARG A 100 15.92 27.50 9.93
C ARG A 100 15.93 25.98 10.11
N HIS A 101 16.87 25.25 9.49
CA HIS A 101 16.88 23.79 9.44
C HIS A 101 17.43 23.08 10.69
N HIS A 102 18.17 23.76 11.56
CA HIS A 102 18.96 23.02 12.56
C HIS A 102 18.21 22.70 13.86
N SER A 103 17.13 23.42 14.19
CA SER A 103 16.48 23.31 15.51
C SER A 103 15.02 22.84 15.50
N ARG A 104 14.38 22.59 14.35
CA ARG A 104 12.94 22.25 14.29
C ARG A 104 12.60 20.79 14.03
N ASN A 105 13.54 19.98 13.53
CA ASN A 105 13.29 18.57 13.18
C ASN A 105 14.14 17.61 14.03
N TYR A 106 14.50 18.01 15.24
CA TYR A 106 15.20 17.16 16.19
C TYR A 106 14.20 16.61 17.21
N TYR A 107 14.17 15.30 17.37
CA TYR A 107 13.21 14.60 18.22
C TYR A 107 13.93 13.65 19.17
N GLU A 108 13.65 13.82 20.46
CA GLU A 108 14.13 12.93 21.51
C GLU A 108 13.12 11.80 21.73
N ILE A 109 13.57 10.55 21.64
CA ILE A 109 12.73 9.36 21.68
C ILE A 109 13.26 8.42 22.76
N HIS A 110 12.44 8.09 23.76
CA HIS A 110 12.86 7.16 24.81
C HIS A 110 12.79 5.72 24.30
N ARG A 111 13.85 4.93 24.50
CA ARG A 111 13.88 3.50 24.13
C ARG A 111 12.75 2.70 24.78
N THR A 112 12.41 3.05 26.01
CA THR A 112 11.36 2.40 26.81
C THR A 112 9.95 2.68 26.29
N ASN A 113 9.75 3.74 25.50
CA ASN A 113 8.46 4.14 24.95
C ASN A 113 8.59 4.58 23.49
N LEU A 114 9.37 3.82 22.71
CA LEU A 114 9.83 4.24 21.38
C LEU A 114 8.65 4.55 20.44
N PHE A 115 7.68 3.65 20.31
CA PHE A 115 6.53 3.87 19.43
C PHE A 115 5.64 5.02 19.94
N GLY A 116 5.37 5.07 21.25
CA GLY A 116 4.51 6.09 21.84
C GLY A 116 5.08 7.51 21.71
N ASP A 117 6.38 7.68 21.94
CA ASP A 117 7.06 8.96 21.77
C ASP A 117 7.14 9.36 20.30
N ALA A 118 7.44 8.42 19.40
CA ALA A 118 7.43 8.65 17.95
C ALA A 118 6.05 9.13 17.48
N PHE A 119 4.98 8.44 17.91
CA PHE A 119 3.61 8.80 17.57
C PHE A 119 3.25 10.20 18.09
N ARG A 120 3.56 10.51 19.34
CA ARG A 120 3.30 11.84 19.93
C ARG A 120 4.04 12.96 19.19
N ALA A 121 5.30 12.72 18.85
CA ALA A 121 6.17 13.71 18.22
C ALA A 121 5.80 14.00 16.76
N LEU A 122 5.42 12.96 15.99
CA LEU A 122 5.38 13.03 14.53
C LEU A 122 4.00 12.85 13.89
N GLN A 123 2.97 12.36 14.61
CA GLN A 123 1.66 12.11 14.00
C GLN A 123 1.05 13.35 13.33
N ASN A 124 1.21 14.52 13.96
CA ASN A 124 0.66 15.79 13.52
C ASN A 124 1.67 16.62 12.71
N ALA A 125 2.87 16.07 12.43
CA ALA A 125 3.85 16.75 11.60
C ALA A 125 3.31 16.93 10.17
N SER A 126 3.58 18.10 9.60
CA SER A 126 3.17 18.46 8.24
C SER A 126 3.96 17.67 7.20
N SER A 127 3.44 17.61 5.97
CA SER A 127 4.13 16.98 4.83
C SER A 127 5.55 17.54 4.63
N THR A 128 5.74 18.85 4.81
CA THR A 128 7.05 19.51 4.74
C THR A 128 8.03 18.95 5.77
N ILE A 129 7.60 18.65 7.01
CA ILE A 129 8.48 18.03 8.01
C ILE A 129 8.86 16.61 7.57
N TRP A 130 7.90 15.84 7.08
CA TRP A 130 8.14 14.48 6.59
C TRP A 130 9.05 14.41 5.36
N LYS A 131 9.06 15.45 4.52
CA LYS A 131 10.00 15.55 3.39
C LYS A 131 11.39 16.04 3.79
N ASN A 132 11.50 16.81 4.86
CA ASN A 132 12.79 17.26 5.38
C ASN A 132 13.55 16.15 6.11
N THR A 133 14.85 16.40 6.36
CA THR A 133 15.65 15.55 7.27
C THR A 133 15.06 15.61 8.68
N ILE A 134 14.72 14.44 9.21
CA ILE A 134 14.28 14.22 10.59
C ILE A 134 15.47 13.68 11.37
N ARG A 135 15.85 14.35 12.45
CA ARG A 135 16.95 13.94 13.34
C ARG A 135 16.38 13.31 14.59
N ILE A 136 16.90 12.13 14.94
CA ILE A 136 16.48 11.40 16.13
C ILE A 136 17.64 11.34 17.12
N SER A 137 17.31 11.49 18.41
CA SER A 137 18.20 11.20 19.53
C SER A 137 17.50 10.23 20.47
N PHE A 138 18.13 9.07 20.69
CA PHE A 138 17.58 8.09 21.61
C PHE A 138 17.95 8.43 23.05
N ILE A 139 16.95 8.38 23.92
CA ILE A 139 17.12 8.49 25.36
C ILE A 139 17.06 7.08 25.96
N ASN A 140 18.12 6.69 26.66
CA ASN A 140 18.20 5.37 27.28
C ASN A 140 17.36 5.28 28.57
N GLN A 141 17.37 4.11 29.22
CA GLN A 141 16.61 3.86 30.44
C GLN A 141 16.99 4.77 31.63
N GLN A 142 18.22 5.30 31.61
CA GLN A 142 18.76 6.20 32.62
C GLN A 142 18.43 7.68 32.34
N GLY A 143 17.68 7.98 31.27
CA GLY A 143 17.34 9.34 30.88
C GLY A 143 18.49 10.09 30.20
N LEU A 144 19.54 9.40 29.77
CA LEU A 144 20.69 10.00 29.10
C LEU A 144 20.58 9.83 27.59
N ALA A 145 20.96 10.87 26.85
CA ALA A 145 21.08 10.80 25.40
C ALA A 145 22.16 9.78 25.01
N GLU A 146 21.81 8.85 24.13
CA GLU A 146 22.74 7.89 23.56
C GLU A 146 23.77 8.62 22.66
N ALA A 147 25.02 8.17 22.70
CA ALA A 147 26.09 8.78 21.94
C ALA A 147 25.89 8.51 20.44
N GLY A 148 25.56 9.56 19.69
CA GLY A 148 25.50 9.53 18.24
C GLY A 148 24.60 10.66 17.74
N ILE A 149 25.16 11.56 16.95
CA ILE A 149 24.40 12.58 16.22
C ILE A 149 24.31 12.09 14.78
N ASP A 150 23.07 12.07 14.29
CA ASP A 150 22.58 11.47 13.05
C ASP A 150 23.55 11.49 11.84
N GLN A 151 24.18 10.34 11.58
CA GLN A 151 24.86 9.99 10.32
C GLN A 151 24.10 8.82 9.65
N ASN A 152 22.82 9.01 9.35
CA ASN A 152 21.86 8.07 8.74
C ASN A 152 21.56 6.78 9.50
N GLY A 153 22.47 6.30 10.36
CA GLY A 153 22.31 5.04 11.11
C GLY A 153 21.18 5.09 12.14
N ILE A 154 21.12 6.17 12.93
CA ILE A 154 20.14 6.32 14.02
C ILE A 154 18.74 6.51 13.46
N PHE A 155 18.57 7.36 12.44
CA PHE A 155 17.27 7.52 11.79
C PHE A 155 16.78 6.22 11.14
N LYS A 156 17.68 5.46 10.50
CA LYS A 156 17.33 4.15 9.92
C LYS A 156 16.88 3.18 11.01
N GLU A 157 17.62 3.09 12.11
CA GLU A 157 17.26 2.26 13.26
C GLU A 157 15.89 2.67 13.81
N PHE A 158 15.65 3.97 13.99
CA PHE A 158 14.36 4.49 14.42
C PHE A 158 13.20 4.01 13.54
N ILE A 159 13.30 4.15 12.22
CA ILE A 159 12.25 3.67 11.31
C ILE A 159 12.06 2.17 11.46
N GLN A 160 13.15 1.39 11.51
CA GLN A 160 13.08 -0.07 11.64
C GLN A 160 12.41 -0.51 12.96
N GLU A 161 12.73 0.13 14.09
CA GLU A 161 12.15 -0.18 15.39
C GLU A 161 10.68 0.23 15.50
N VAL A 162 10.32 1.43 15.03
CA VAL A 162 8.92 1.89 15.00
C VAL A 162 8.08 0.96 14.16
N THR A 163 8.56 0.61 12.95
CA THR A 163 7.90 -0.35 12.08
C THR A 163 7.78 -1.72 12.76
N ARG A 164 8.84 -2.24 13.39
CA ARG A 164 8.76 -3.54 14.06
C ARG A 164 7.68 -3.58 15.14
N GLN A 165 7.59 -2.56 15.98
CA GLN A 165 6.54 -2.47 17.01
C GLN A 165 5.14 -2.30 16.39
N ALA A 166 5.01 -1.51 15.32
CA ALA A 166 3.75 -1.26 14.64
C ALA A 166 3.11 -2.53 14.04
N PHE A 167 3.94 -3.44 13.53
CA PHE A 167 3.54 -4.67 12.86
C PHE A 167 3.53 -5.89 13.80
N ASP A 168 3.88 -5.72 15.07
CA ASP A 168 3.73 -6.77 16.07
C ASP A 168 2.24 -7.08 16.27
N PRO A 169 1.79 -8.35 16.14
CA PRO A 169 0.41 -8.74 16.38
C PRO A 169 -0.11 -8.34 17.77
N ALA A 170 0.75 -8.22 18.77
CA ALA A 170 0.40 -7.74 20.11
C ALA A 170 -0.09 -6.29 20.11
N PHE A 171 0.27 -5.50 19.09
CA PHE A 171 -0.22 -4.12 18.92
C PHE A 171 -1.62 -4.06 18.28
N ASN A 172 -2.17 -5.20 17.86
CA ASN A 172 -3.52 -5.39 17.33
C ASN A 172 -3.88 -4.53 16.09
N LEU A 173 -2.91 -3.92 15.42
CA LEU A 173 -3.14 -3.18 14.18
C LEU A 173 -3.01 -4.07 12.94
N PHE A 174 -2.11 -5.05 12.97
CA PHE A 174 -1.88 -5.98 11.87
C PHE A 174 -2.01 -7.41 12.34
N LYS A 175 -2.46 -8.27 11.44
CA LYS A 175 -2.55 -9.71 11.61
C LYS A 175 -1.60 -10.40 10.62
N VAL A 176 -1.06 -11.53 11.06
CA VAL A 176 -0.19 -12.38 10.26
C VAL A 176 -1.01 -13.49 9.62
N THR A 177 -0.86 -13.68 8.32
CA THR A 177 -1.47 -14.80 7.57
C THR A 177 -0.69 -16.10 7.82
N GLU A 178 -1.23 -17.24 7.38
CA GLU A 178 -0.50 -18.52 7.41
C GLU A 178 0.86 -18.45 6.70
N ASN A 179 0.96 -17.64 5.64
CA ASN A 179 2.19 -17.43 4.87
C ASN A 179 3.14 -16.39 5.48
N ARG A 180 2.94 -15.99 6.74
CA ARG A 180 3.76 -15.00 7.45
C ARG A 180 3.79 -13.60 6.83
N THR A 181 2.75 -13.25 6.06
CA THR A 181 2.58 -11.89 5.52
C THR A 181 1.56 -11.10 6.35
N LEU A 182 1.68 -9.77 6.33
CA LEU A 182 0.94 -8.86 7.20
C LEU A 182 -0.20 -8.15 6.48
N TYR A 183 -1.35 -8.02 7.14
CA TYR A 183 -2.49 -7.23 6.67
C TYR A 183 -3.21 -6.56 7.84
N PRO A 184 -3.99 -5.48 7.63
CA PRO A 184 -4.71 -4.83 8.72
C PRO A 184 -5.61 -5.80 9.48
N SER A 185 -5.55 -5.76 10.81
CA SER A 185 -6.38 -6.60 11.67
C SER A 185 -7.86 -6.21 11.53
N PRO A 186 -8.78 -7.18 11.33
CA PRO A 186 -10.22 -6.91 11.32
C PRO A 186 -10.75 -6.31 12.62
N ILE A 187 -10.05 -6.56 13.74
CA ILE A 187 -10.41 -6.09 15.08
C ILE A 187 -9.53 -4.91 15.55
N SER A 188 -8.90 -4.20 14.61
CA SER A 188 -8.03 -3.05 14.91
C SER A 188 -8.79 -1.85 15.48
N ASP A 189 -10.09 -1.76 15.24
CA ASP A 189 -11.00 -0.76 15.81
C ASP A 189 -11.06 -0.78 17.35
N ARG A 190 -10.68 -1.92 17.96
CA ARG A 190 -10.54 -2.08 19.41
C ARG A 190 -9.31 -1.37 19.99
N THR A 191 -8.35 -1.01 19.15
CA THR A 191 -7.19 -0.22 19.57
C THR A 191 -7.56 1.26 19.60
N GLU A 192 -7.34 1.93 20.72
CA GLU A 192 -7.58 3.37 20.81
C GLU A 192 -6.81 4.14 19.73
N ASN A 193 -7.48 5.10 19.10
CA ASN A 193 -6.89 5.92 18.03
C ASN A 193 -6.40 5.11 16.80
N TYR A 194 -6.92 3.90 16.54
CA TYR A 194 -6.47 3.02 15.45
C TYR A 194 -6.33 3.73 14.08
N LEU A 195 -7.26 4.63 13.73
CA LEU A 195 -7.17 5.40 12.48
C LEU A 195 -5.96 6.34 12.45
N TYR A 196 -5.66 7.01 13.56
CA TYR A 196 -4.48 7.87 13.68
C TYR A 196 -3.20 7.04 13.67
N LEU A 197 -3.22 5.87 14.30
CA LEU A 197 -2.10 4.92 14.27
C LEU A 197 -1.83 4.42 12.85
N PHE A 198 -2.86 3.99 12.12
CA PHE A 198 -2.73 3.61 10.70
C PHE A 198 -2.21 4.77 9.84
N ASN A 199 -2.69 6.00 10.07
CA ASN A 199 -2.17 7.17 9.36
C ASN A 199 -0.68 7.39 9.65
N PHE A 200 -0.28 7.31 10.92
CA PHE A 200 1.11 7.46 11.33
C PHE A 200 2.01 6.36 10.74
N ILE A 201 1.58 5.10 10.77
CA ILE A 201 2.30 3.98 10.17
C ILE A 201 2.46 4.19 8.66
N GLY A 202 1.40 4.64 7.98
CA GLY A 202 1.46 5.01 6.56
C GLY A 202 2.51 6.10 6.28
N LYS A 203 2.61 7.12 7.14
CA LYS A 203 3.65 8.17 7.04
C LYS A 203 5.05 7.61 7.27
N ILE A 204 5.24 6.72 8.24
CA ILE A 204 6.52 6.04 8.50
C ILE A 204 6.95 5.20 7.30
N LEU A 205 6.04 4.42 6.71
CA LEU A 205 6.32 3.64 5.49
C LEU A 205 6.66 4.55 4.30
N GLY A 206 5.90 5.63 4.10
CA GLY A 206 6.18 6.62 3.07
C GLY A 206 7.55 7.28 3.25
N LYS A 207 7.92 7.59 4.50
CA LYS A 207 9.24 8.14 4.84
C LYS A 207 10.35 7.13 4.58
N ALA A 208 10.14 5.84 4.88
CA ALA A 208 11.10 4.79 4.56
C ALA A 208 11.37 4.71 3.06
N VAL A 209 10.32 4.78 2.22
CA VAL A 209 10.46 4.84 0.76
C VAL A 209 11.21 6.11 0.32
N TYR A 210 10.87 7.27 0.89
CA TYR A 210 11.47 8.56 0.57
C TYR A 210 12.97 8.65 0.93
N GLU A 211 13.38 7.99 2.02
CA GLU A 211 14.78 7.89 2.44
C GLU A 211 15.50 6.63 1.94
N GLN A 212 14.83 5.85 1.08
CA GLN A 212 15.37 4.62 0.50
C GLN A 212 15.83 3.60 1.56
N ILE A 213 15.08 3.53 2.67
CA ILE A 213 15.30 2.58 3.76
C ILE A 213 14.54 1.29 3.47
N VAL A 214 15.28 0.19 3.38
CA VAL A 214 14.69 -1.15 3.27
C VAL A 214 14.21 -1.61 4.65
N LEU A 215 12.94 -2.02 4.72
CA LEU A 215 12.29 -2.56 5.90
C LEU A 215 12.11 -4.07 5.74
N ASP A 216 12.28 -4.80 6.83
CA ASP A 216 12.05 -6.25 6.90
C ASP A 216 10.59 -6.52 7.25
N ILE A 217 9.69 -6.15 6.33
CA ILE A 217 8.25 -6.39 6.43
C ILE A 217 7.72 -6.91 5.11
N GLU A 218 6.83 -7.89 5.18
CA GLU A 218 6.16 -8.44 4.01
C GLU A 218 4.65 -8.25 4.15
N LEU A 219 4.10 -7.31 3.38
CA LEU A 219 2.67 -7.07 3.33
C LEU A 219 2.00 -8.14 2.46
N ALA A 220 0.82 -8.61 2.89
CA ALA A 220 0.07 -9.62 2.20
C ALA A 220 -0.25 -9.18 0.76
N PRO A 221 -0.01 -10.02 -0.25
CA PRO A 221 -0.23 -9.62 -1.64
C PRO A 221 -1.66 -9.16 -1.93
N PHE A 222 -2.67 -9.77 -1.29
CA PHE A 222 -4.06 -9.33 -1.43
C PHE A 222 -4.30 -7.93 -0.89
N PHE A 223 -3.63 -7.57 0.20
CA PHE A 223 -3.74 -6.25 0.81
C PHE A 223 -3.06 -5.20 -0.06
N LEU A 224 -1.85 -5.49 -0.58
CA LEU A 224 -1.15 -4.62 -1.53
C LEU A 224 -1.96 -4.42 -2.81
N ARG A 225 -2.55 -5.48 -3.36
CA ARG A 225 -3.42 -5.40 -4.53
C ARG A 225 -4.63 -4.55 -4.25
N HIS A 226 -5.33 -4.77 -3.14
CA HIS A 226 -6.44 -3.91 -2.75
C HIS A 226 -6.02 -2.44 -2.64
N PHE A 227 -4.86 -2.14 -2.04
CA PHE A 227 -4.34 -0.78 -1.91
C PHE A 227 -4.08 -0.10 -3.26
N ILE A 228 -3.49 -0.83 -4.23
CA ILE A 228 -3.17 -0.32 -5.57
C ILE A 228 -4.43 -0.25 -6.46
N SER A 229 -5.30 -1.27 -6.37
CA SER A 229 -6.49 -1.44 -7.22
C SER A 229 -7.69 -0.61 -6.77
N ARG A 230 -7.62 0.21 -5.71
CA ARG A 230 -8.67 1.22 -5.43
C ARG A 230 -8.91 2.19 -6.60
N LYS A 231 -7.97 2.27 -7.54
CA LYS A 231 -8.11 3.03 -8.80
C LYS A 231 -8.79 2.24 -9.93
N ASN A 232 -8.89 0.91 -9.82
CA ASN A 232 -9.41 -0.01 -10.85
C ASN A 232 -10.64 -0.76 -10.32
N LEU A 233 -11.84 -0.33 -10.73
CA LEU A 233 -13.13 -0.87 -10.27
C LEU A 233 -13.42 -2.34 -10.66
N ASN A 234 -12.49 -3.03 -11.34
CA ASN A 234 -12.72 -4.35 -11.94
C ASN A 234 -11.85 -5.48 -11.36
N TYR A 235 -11.16 -5.21 -10.25
CA TYR A 235 -10.41 -6.23 -9.55
C TYR A 235 -11.38 -7.18 -8.84
N SER A 236 -11.32 -8.48 -9.17
CA SER A 236 -12.07 -9.51 -8.46
C SER A 236 -11.26 -9.99 -7.25
N CYS A 237 -11.74 -9.68 -6.06
CA CYS A 237 -11.13 -10.13 -4.81
C CYS A 237 -11.23 -11.65 -4.59
N PHE A 238 -12.00 -12.36 -5.42
CA PHE A 238 -12.24 -13.80 -5.27
C PHE A 238 -10.95 -14.62 -5.34
N ASP A 239 -10.09 -14.34 -6.32
CA ASP A 239 -8.79 -15.02 -6.46
C ASP A 239 -7.90 -14.81 -5.22
N ASP A 240 -8.06 -13.68 -4.55
CA ASP A 240 -7.26 -13.29 -3.39
C ASP A 240 -7.76 -13.92 -2.09
N LEU A 241 -9.01 -14.37 -2.09
CA LEU A 241 -9.62 -15.05 -0.96
C LEU A 241 -8.87 -16.33 -0.62
N MET A 242 -8.30 -17.04 -1.60
CA MET A 242 -7.45 -18.22 -1.35
C MET A 242 -6.29 -17.91 -0.36
N PHE A 243 -5.79 -16.67 -0.35
CA PHE A 243 -4.69 -16.24 0.50
C PHE A 243 -5.14 -15.56 1.80
N LEU A 244 -6.40 -15.14 1.89
CA LEU A 244 -7.00 -14.49 3.06
C LEU A 244 -7.78 -15.49 3.92
N ASP A 245 -8.64 -16.28 3.29
CA ASP A 245 -9.50 -17.30 3.86
C ASP A 245 -9.71 -18.45 2.87
N ARG A 246 -8.89 -19.50 3.02
CA ARG A 246 -8.90 -20.65 2.11
C ARG A 246 -10.21 -21.43 2.19
N ASP A 247 -10.82 -21.52 3.37
CA ASP A 247 -12.04 -22.29 3.56
C ASP A 247 -13.21 -21.58 2.88
N LEU A 248 -13.32 -20.26 3.05
CA LEU A 248 -14.33 -19.47 2.34
C LEU A 248 -14.11 -19.55 0.82
N TYR A 249 -12.86 -19.47 0.35
CA TYR A 249 -12.56 -19.66 -1.08
C TYR A 249 -13.05 -21.01 -1.60
N ASN A 250 -12.75 -22.10 -0.89
CA ASN A 250 -13.16 -23.44 -1.28
C ASN A 250 -14.69 -23.60 -1.28
N ASN A 251 -15.36 -23.08 -0.25
CA ASN A 251 -16.82 -23.15 -0.11
C ASN A 251 -17.54 -22.37 -1.22
N LEU A 252 -17.08 -21.16 -1.54
CA LEU A 252 -17.64 -20.40 -2.65
C LEU A 252 -17.34 -21.05 -4.01
N ASN A 253 -16.15 -21.62 -4.18
CA ASN A 253 -15.80 -22.34 -5.39
C ASN A 253 -16.63 -23.63 -5.57
N PHE A 254 -17.01 -24.28 -4.46
CA PHE A 254 -17.96 -25.39 -4.45
C PHE A 254 -19.34 -24.93 -4.91
N ILE A 255 -19.90 -23.87 -4.31
CA ILE A 255 -21.22 -23.32 -4.69
C ILE A 255 -21.26 -22.99 -6.18
N LYS A 256 -20.21 -22.32 -6.69
CA LYS A 256 -20.08 -21.93 -8.10
C LYS A 256 -20.11 -23.11 -9.09
N HIS A 257 -19.62 -24.28 -8.69
CA HIS A 257 -19.57 -25.48 -9.54
C HIS A 257 -20.54 -26.56 -9.04
N TYR A 258 -21.52 -26.17 -8.23
CA TYR A 258 -22.50 -27.12 -7.73
C TYR A 258 -23.48 -27.47 -8.85
N ASP A 259 -23.46 -28.74 -9.27
CA ASP A 259 -24.31 -29.23 -10.36
C ASP A 259 -25.80 -29.38 -9.96
N GLY A 260 -26.12 -29.20 -8.68
CA GLY A 260 -27.48 -29.28 -8.14
C GLY A 260 -28.19 -27.93 -8.06
N ASP A 261 -29.37 -27.94 -7.42
CA ASP A 261 -30.10 -26.71 -7.08
C ASP A 261 -29.46 -26.06 -5.84
N VAL A 262 -28.83 -24.90 -6.02
CA VAL A 262 -28.17 -24.11 -4.96
C VAL A 262 -29.14 -23.78 -3.83
N SER A 263 -30.44 -23.63 -4.13
CA SER A 263 -31.49 -23.38 -3.13
C SER A 263 -31.57 -24.52 -2.09
N SER A 264 -31.15 -25.73 -2.46
CA SER A 264 -31.09 -26.89 -1.53
C SER A 264 -29.99 -26.77 -0.48
N LEU A 265 -29.00 -25.89 -0.68
CA LEU A 265 -27.93 -25.63 0.29
C LEU A 265 -28.39 -24.73 1.44
N THR A 266 -29.62 -24.19 1.39
CA THR A 266 -30.22 -23.35 2.44
C THR A 266 -29.37 -22.13 2.81
N LEU A 267 -28.62 -21.61 1.83
CA LEU A 267 -27.81 -20.41 1.97
C LEU A 267 -28.67 -19.17 1.83
N THR A 268 -28.29 -18.11 2.54
CA THR A 268 -28.93 -16.79 2.45
C THR A 268 -27.89 -15.72 2.16
N TYR A 269 -28.33 -14.51 1.82
CA TYR A 269 -27.44 -13.36 1.63
C TYR A 269 -27.03 -12.74 2.97
N SER A 270 -26.52 -13.56 3.88
CA SER A 270 -25.98 -13.13 5.16
C SER A 270 -24.70 -13.89 5.51
N ILE A 271 -23.89 -13.32 6.38
CA ILE A 271 -22.69 -13.95 6.94
C ILE A 271 -22.78 -13.93 8.46
N ASP A 272 -22.31 -14.99 9.09
CA ASP A 272 -22.16 -15.06 10.54
C ASP A 272 -20.68 -14.87 10.90
N GLU A 273 -20.39 -13.97 11.83
CA GLU A 273 -19.04 -13.71 12.33
C GLU A 273 -18.99 -13.92 13.84
N ASP A 274 -17.97 -14.63 14.32
CA ASP A 274 -17.69 -14.75 15.75
C ASP A 274 -16.98 -13.48 16.25
N VAL A 275 -17.70 -12.67 17.01
CA VAL A 275 -17.21 -11.45 17.64
C VAL A 275 -17.11 -11.69 19.14
N LEU A 276 -15.93 -12.13 19.60
CA LEU A 276 -15.62 -12.38 21.04
C LEU A 276 -16.45 -13.50 21.69
N GLY A 277 -16.79 -14.54 20.93
CA GLY A 277 -17.62 -15.66 21.36
C GLY A 277 -19.11 -15.44 21.12
N GLU A 278 -19.52 -14.28 20.60
CA GLU A 278 -20.88 -14.01 20.16
C GLU A 278 -20.97 -14.09 18.63
N MET A 279 -21.87 -14.95 18.13
CA MET A 279 -22.17 -15.02 16.71
C MET A 279 -23.07 -13.85 16.30
N VAL A 280 -22.57 -13.00 15.41
CA VAL A 280 -23.32 -11.86 14.86
C VAL A 280 -23.58 -12.09 13.38
N THR A 281 -24.85 -11.99 12.97
CA THR A 281 -25.28 -12.15 11.57
C THR A 281 -25.38 -10.80 10.85
N TYR A 282 -24.58 -10.63 9.80
CA TYR A 282 -24.59 -9.46 8.93
C TYR A 282 -25.28 -9.76 7.61
N ASP A 283 -26.25 -8.92 7.25
CA ASP A 283 -26.92 -8.96 5.95
C ASP A 283 -25.99 -8.40 4.85
N ILE A 284 -25.69 -9.17 3.81
CA ILE A 284 -24.85 -8.76 2.67
C ILE A 284 -25.64 -7.80 1.75
N ILE A 285 -26.93 -8.07 1.60
CA ILE A 285 -27.90 -7.22 0.91
C ILE A 285 -29.03 -6.86 1.88
N PRO A 286 -29.82 -5.79 1.65
CA PRO A 286 -30.94 -5.46 2.54
C PRO A 286 -31.87 -6.65 2.78
N CYS A 287 -32.08 -7.00 4.05
CA CYS A 287 -32.86 -8.17 4.49
C CYS A 287 -32.33 -9.52 4.00
N GLY A 288 -31.02 -9.62 3.72
CA GLY A 288 -30.39 -10.76 3.06
C GLY A 288 -30.54 -12.10 3.79
N ARG A 289 -30.59 -12.11 5.12
CA ARG A 289 -30.86 -13.32 5.93
C ARG A 289 -32.21 -14.00 5.65
N HIS A 290 -33.12 -13.32 4.95
CA HIS A 290 -34.44 -13.84 4.56
C HIS A 290 -34.55 -14.14 3.06
N ILE A 291 -33.47 -13.94 2.30
CA ILE A 291 -33.42 -14.14 0.87
C ILE A 291 -32.51 -15.34 0.61
N ASN A 292 -33.08 -16.40 0.01
CA ASN A 292 -32.31 -17.60 -0.34
C ASN A 292 -31.44 -17.33 -1.56
N VAL A 293 -30.25 -17.94 -1.59
CA VAL A 293 -29.37 -17.97 -2.76
C VAL A 293 -29.89 -19.03 -3.75
N THR A 294 -29.96 -18.67 -5.02
CA THR A 294 -30.45 -19.53 -6.12
C THR A 294 -29.41 -19.69 -7.22
N ASN A 295 -29.67 -20.55 -8.22
CA ASN A 295 -28.75 -20.76 -9.36
C ASN A 295 -28.66 -19.56 -10.32
N ASP A 296 -29.63 -18.64 -10.28
CA ASP A 296 -29.71 -17.49 -11.19
C ASP A 296 -28.84 -16.30 -10.72
N ASP A 297 -28.27 -16.40 -9.51
CA ASP A 297 -27.46 -15.37 -8.85
C ASP A 297 -25.95 -15.52 -9.13
#